data_AF-A0A923V1X4-F1
#
_entry.id   AF-A0A923V1X4-F1
#
_cell.length_a   1.000
_cell.length_b   1.000
_cell.length_c   1.000
_cell.angle_alpha   90.00
_cell.angle_beta   90.00
_cell.angle_gamma   90.00
#
_symmetry.space_group_name_H-M   'P 1'
#
loop_
_entity.id
_entity.type
_entity.pdbx_description
1 polymer ?
#
loop_
_entity_poly.entity_id
_entity_poly.type
_entity_poly.pdbx_seq_one_letter_code
_entity_poly.pdbx_strand_id
1 'polypeptide(L)' 'MENQSSFVLMYRTYAAPLYGVILKWVTKEDEAKQILEETFVQAWNSRDSLPIHQLKQFSQLHLIAKRLSKRYLVN' A
#
# COMPACT_ATOMS: atom_id res chain seq x y z
N MET A 1 -12.64 -4.72 -18.23
CA MET A 1 -12.04 -3.37 -18.36
C MET A 1 -12.20 -2.52 -17.10
N GLU A 2 -13.31 -2.62 -16.34
CA GLU A 2 -13.52 -1.82 -15.11
C GLU A 2 -12.45 -2.02 -14.01
N ASN A 3 -11.97 -3.26 -13.81
CA ASN A 3 -11.06 -3.59 -12.71
C ASN A 3 -9.66 -2.95 -12.80
N GLN A 4 -9.08 -2.85 -14.00
CA GLN A 4 -7.75 -2.23 -14.16
C GLN A 4 -7.80 -0.73 -13.88
N SER A 5 -8.88 -0.06 -14.29
CA SER A 5 -9.08 1.37 -14.04
C SER A 5 -9.18 1.68 -12.55
N SER A 6 -9.87 0.83 -11.78
CA SER A 6 -10.01 1.00 -10.32
C SER A 6 -8.69 0.79 -9.57
N PHE A 7 -7.89 -0.20 -9.96
CA PHE A 7 -6.56 -0.40 -9.37
C PHE A 7 -5.63 0.78 -9.67
N VAL A 8 -5.59 1.23 -10.93
CA VAL A 8 -4.78 2.39 -11.34
C VAL A 8 -5.20 3.65 -10.60
N LEU A 9 -6.50 3.87 -10.39
CA LEU A 9 -7.01 4.98 -9.60
C LEU A 9 -6.52 4.90 -8.15
N MET A 10 -6.68 3.74 -7.49
CA MET A 10 -6.21 3.52 -6.12
C MET A 10 -4.70 3.77 -5.98
N TYR A 11 -3.91 3.26 -6.94
CA TYR A 11 -2.46 3.47 -6.97
C TYR A 11 -2.11 4.95 -7.11
N ARG A 12 -2.71 5.65 -8.08
CA ARG A 12 -2.48 7.09 -8.30
C ARG A 12 -2.87 7.94 -7.09
N THR A 13 -3.96 7.59 -6.41
CA THR A 13 -4.44 8.34 -5.24
C THR A 13 -3.53 8.16 -4.02
N TYR A 14 -3.03 6.94 -3.78
CA TYR A 14 -2.40 6.62 -2.49
C TYR A 14 -0.89 6.35 -2.55
N ALA A 15 -0.29 6.12 -3.72
CA ALA A 15 1.10 5.69 -3.82
C ALA A 15 2.08 6.71 -3.23
N ALA A 16 1.99 7.98 -3.63
CA ALA A 16 2.91 9.01 -3.16
C ALA A 16 2.88 9.24 -1.63
N PRO A 17 1.71 9.48 -0.98
CA PRO A 17 1.68 9.64 0.46
C PRO A 17 2.07 8.36 1.21
N LEU A 18 1.71 7.18 0.69
CA LEU A 18 2.05 5.91 1.33
C LEU A 18 3.55 5.60 1.23
N TYR A 19 4.18 5.90 0.10
CA TYR A 19 5.63 5.77 -0.08
C TYR A 19 6.40 6.64 0.90
N GLY A 20 5.99 7.90 1.07
CA GLY A 20 6.59 8.81 2.05
C GLY A 20 6.44 8.33 3.50
N VAL A 21 5.40 7.55 3.82
CA VAL A 21 5.26 6.90 5.13
C VAL A 21 6.19 5.69 5.25
N ILE A 22 6.26 4.84 4.22
CA ILE A 22 7.10 3.64 4.22
C ILE A 22 8.59 4.00 4.38
N LEU A 23 9.06 5.06 3.71
CA LEU A 23 10.43 5.56 3.84
C LEU A 23 10.80 6.00 5.28
N LYS A 24 9.81 6.29 6.14
CA LYS A 24 10.08 6.56 7.57
C LYS A 24 10.38 5.30 8.38
N TRP A 25 10.08 4.12 7.84
CA TRP A 25 10.29 2.83 8.50
C TRP A 25 11.47 2.05 7.90
N VAL A 26 11.63 2.11 6.58
CA VAL A 26 12.70 1.45 5.83
C VAL A 26 13.45 2.51 5.04
N THR A 27 14.72 2.73 5.40
CA THR A 27 15.55 3.81 4.88
C THR A 27 16.00 3.57 3.43
N LYS A 28 16.00 2.32 2.96
CA LYS A 28 16.42 1.98 1.60
C LYS A 28 15.25 2.15 0.63
N GLU A 29 15.46 2.93 -0.43
CA GLU A 29 14.42 3.19 -1.43
C GLU A 29 13.93 1.92 -2.13
N ASP A 30 14.82 0.98 -2.43
CA ASP A 30 14.44 -0.26 -3.13
C ASP A 30 13.53 -1.14 -2.26
N GLU A 31 13.80 -1.23 -0.97
CA GLU A 31 12.92 -1.91 0.00
C GLU A 31 11.57 -1.18 0.10
N ALA A 32 11.59 0.15 0.16
CA ALA A 32 10.38 0.96 0.22
C ALA A 32 9.49 0.81 -1.03
N LYS A 33 10.10 0.76 -2.23
CA LYS A 33 9.39 0.51 -3.50
C LYS A 33 8.76 -0.88 -3.51
N GLN A 34 9.51 -1.90 -3.10
CA GLN A 34 8.99 -3.26 -3.05
C GLN A 34 7.83 -3.41 -2.04
N ILE A 35 7.96 -2.81 -0.85
CA ILE A 35 6.88 -2.79 0.14
C ILE A 35 5.63 -2.06 -0.39
N LEU A 36 5.82 -0.96 -1.11
CA LEU A 36 4.71 -0.22 -1.73
C LEU A 36 3.97 -1.10 -2.73
N GLU A 37 4.68 -1.74 -3.66
CA GLU A 37 4.11 -2.63 -4.67
C GLU A 37 3.36 -3.81 -4.02
N GLU A 38 4.00 -4.50 -3.06
CA GLU A 38 3.38 -5.59 -2.31
C GLU A 38 2.12 -5.14 -1.55
N THR A 39 2.13 -3.91 -1.02
CA THR A 39 0.97 -3.35 -0.32
C THR A 39 -0.23 -3.24 -1.24
N PHE A 40 -0.05 -2.69 -2.44
CA PHE A 40 -1.14 -2.53 -3.41
C PHE A 40 -1.64 -3.88 -3.94
N VAL A 41 -0.74 -4.83 -4.20
CA VAL A 41 -1.12 -6.19 -4.60
C VAL A 41 -1.96 -6.87 -3.51
N GLN A 42 -1.53 -6.81 -2.24
CA GLN A 42 -2.29 -7.39 -1.14
C GLN A 42 -3.65 -6.72 -0.96
N ALA A 43 -3.69 -5.39 -0.98
CA ALA A 43 -4.94 -4.63 -0.84
C ALA A 43 -5.92 -4.97 -1.98
N TRP A 44 -5.43 -5.10 -3.20
CA TRP A 44 -6.23 -5.46 -4.36
C TRP A 44 -6.79 -6.88 -4.28
N ASN A 45 -5.98 -7.82 -3.81
CA ASN A 45 -6.42 -9.21 -3.60
C ASN A 45 -7.51 -9.30 -2.52
N SER A 46 -7.50 -8.40 -1.53
CA SER A 46 -8.54 -8.29 -0.50
C SER A 46 -9.60 -7.21 -0.77
N ARG A 47 -9.70 -6.68 -2.00
CA ARG A 47 -10.51 -5.47 -2.31
C ARG A 47 -12.00 -5.60 -2.01
N ASP A 48 -12.55 -6.81 -2.04
CA ASP A 48 -13.96 -7.05 -1.72
C ASP A 48 -14.27 -6.74 -0.24
N SER A 49 -13.24 -6.70 0.60
CA SER A 49 -13.30 -6.28 2.01
C SER A 49 -12.87 -4.82 2.24
N LEU A 50 -12.46 -4.10 1.19
CA LEU A 50 -12.04 -2.72 1.34
C LEU A 50 -13.26 -1.81 1.58
N PRO A 51 -13.21 -0.95 2.61
CA PRO A 51 -14.27 0.02 2.84
C PRO A 51 -14.41 0.99 1.67
N ILE A 52 -15.64 1.42 1.35
CA ILE A 52 -15.90 2.40 0.27
C ILE A 52 -15.35 3.80 0.63
N HIS A 53 -15.19 4.10 1.93
CA HIS A 53 -14.76 5.41 2.41
C HIS A 53 -13.24 5.62 2.28
N GLN A 54 -12.82 6.69 1.61
CA GLN A 54 -11.41 6.99 1.30
C GLN A 54 -10.47 6.98 2.52
N LEU A 55 -10.86 7.61 3.64
CA LEU A 55 -10.04 7.57 4.87
C LEU A 55 -9.81 6.14 5.38
N LYS A 56 -10.83 5.28 5.28
CA LYS A 56 -10.73 3.89 5.73
C LYS A 56 -9.88 3.06 4.77
N GLN A 57 -9.95 3.32 3.46
CA GLN A 57 -9.05 2.71 2.47
C GLN A 57 -7.59 3.05 2.78
N PHE A 58 -7.30 4.32 3.04
CA PHE A 58 -5.95 4.74 3.41
C PHE A 58 -5.47 4.08 4.72
N SER A 59 -6.34 3.98 5.73
CA SER A 59 -6.00 3.26 6.97
C SER A 59 -5.67 1.79 6.73
N GLN A 60 -6.40 1.09 5.87
CA GLN A 60 -6.11 -0.31 5.54
C GLN A 60 -4.77 -0.46 4.81
N LEU A 61 -4.52 0.40 3.81
CA LEU A 61 -3.23 0.44 3.11
C LEU A 61 -2.07 0.71 4.08
N HIS A 62 -2.24 1.64 5.01
CA HIS A 62 -1.25 1.94 6.04
C HIS A 62 -0.95 0.73 6.94
N LEU A 63 -1.97 -0.03 7.34
CA LEU A 63 -1.80 -1.23 8.17
C LEU A 63 -1.04 -2.33 7.44
N ILE A 64 -1.37 -2.57 6.16
CA ILE A 64 -0.67 -3.54 5.31
C ILE A 64 0.80 -3.13 5.14
N ALA A 65 1.06 -1.88 4.76
CA ALA A 65 2.41 -1.35 4.62
C ALA A 65 3.23 -1.47 5.91
N LYS A 66 2.63 -1.10 7.06
CA LYS A 66 3.29 -1.20 8.37
C LYS A 66 3.68 -2.63 8.72
N ARG A 67 2.79 -3.59 8.45
CA ARG A 67 3.07 -5.03 8.65
C ARG A 67 4.22 -5.49 7.76
N LEU A 68 4.20 -5.09 6.49
CA LEU A 68 5.25 -5.43 5.53
C LEU A 68 6.60 -4.83 5.93
N SER A 69 6.68 -3.54 6.24
CA SER A 69 7.92 -2.90 6.68
C SER A 69 8.52 -3.57 7.91
N LYS A 70 7.70 -4.00 8.88
CA LYS A 70 8.20 -4.77 10.04
C LYS A 70 8.85 -6.09 9.62
N ARG A 71 8.31 -6.80 8.63
CA ARG A 71 8.89 -8.06 8.12
C ARG A 71 10.25 -7.82 7.48
N TYR A 72 10.42 -6.71 6.76
CA TYR A 72 11.71 -6.34 6.17
C TYR A 72 12.78 -6.02 7.19
N LEU A 73 12.42 -5.38 8.30
CA LEU A 73 13.38 -5.01 9.35
C LEU A 73 13.87 -6.19 10.20
N VAL A 74 13.20 -7.34 10.13
CA VAL A 74 13.56 -8.55 10.89
C VAL A 74 14.39 -9.54 10.05
N ASN A 75 14.49 -9.31 8.74
CA ASN A 75 15.40 -10.01 7.82
C ASN A 75 16.76 -9.29 7.72
#